data_AF-A0A2N0TMK1-F1
#
_entry.id   AF-A0A2N0TMK1-F1
#
_cell.length_a   1.000
_cell.length_b   1.000
_cell.length_c   1.000
_cell.angle_alpha   90.00
_cell.angle_beta   90.00
_cell.angle_gamma   90.00
#
_symmetry.space_group_name_H-M   'P 1'
#
loop_
_entity.id
_entity.type
_entity.pdbx_description
1 polymer ?
#
loop_
_entity_poly.entity_id
_entity_poly.type
_entity_poly.pdbx_seq_one_letter_code
_entity_poly.pdbx_strand_id
1 'polypeptide(L)'
;MTKPENMKTKILIGILACFLMSCGAMMTPDSDDIIRQPEDAPTNFAMGDGMDFEENVCKSPMLDPEDGTELIMVRSWGNGIGDYEVPEGKYGLSKREFLRLNCGTGELIGVVKK
;
A
#
# COMPACT_ATOMS: atom_id res chain seq x y z
N MET A 1 59.94 13.29 -34.92
CA MET A 1 59.54 14.72 -35.01
C MET A 1 58.18 14.78 -35.71
N THR A 2 57.17 15.10 -34.91
CA THR A 2 55.73 15.39 -35.15
C THR A 2 55.18 15.65 -36.56
N LYS A 3 54.02 15.04 -36.85
CA LYS A 3 52.83 15.78 -37.28
C LYS A 3 51.55 15.14 -36.71
N PRO A 4 50.86 15.77 -35.75
CA PRO A 4 49.57 15.31 -35.26
C PRO A 4 48.46 15.84 -36.17
N GLU A 5 47.74 14.94 -36.82
CA GLU A 5 46.53 15.28 -37.56
C GLU A 5 45.32 15.31 -36.62
N ASN A 6 44.68 16.47 -36.63
CA ASN A 6 43.66 16.92 -35.70
C ASN A 6 42.38 16.06 -35.78
N MET A 7 42.22 15.12 -34.85
CA MET A 7 40.90 14.56 -34.50
C MET A 7 40.17 15.48 -33.52
N LYS A 8 40.07 16.77 -33.88
CA LYS A 8 39.11 17.69 -33.27
C LYS A 8 37.81 17.53 -34.06
N THR A 9 36.68 17.40 -33.36
CA THR A 9 35.32 17.43 -33.93
C THR A 9 34.70 16.06 -34.26
N LYS A 10 34.55 15.19 -33.25
CA LYS A 10 33.38 14.31 -33.11
C LYS A 10 32.97 14.16 -31.64
N ILE A 11 32.96 15.29 -30.93
CA ILE A 11 32.19 15.43 -29.69
C ILE A 11 30.90 16.10 -30.12
N LEU A 12 29.82 15.33 -30.27
CA LEU A 12 28.41 15.71 -30.14
C LEU A 12 27.57 14.60 -30.77
N ILE A 13 26.45 14.25 -30.14
CA ILE A 13 25.44 13.28 -30.58
C ILE A 13 25.76 11.84 -30.16
N GLY A 14 25.42 11.52 -28.90
CA GLY A 14 25.41 10.14 -28.44
C GLY A 14 25.08 9.91 -26.97
N ILE A 15 24.61 10.92 -26.23
CA ILE A 15 24.35 10.82 -24.77
C ILE A 15 22.87 11.11 -24.42
N LEU A 16 21.98 11.29 -25.40
CA LEU A 16 20.59 11.77 -25.15
C LEU A 16 19.49 10.70 -25.25
N ALA A 17 19.79 9.40 -25.25
CA ALA A 17 18.78 8.38 -25.60
C ALA A 17 18.44 7.32 -24.52
N CYS A 18 19.00 7.35 -23.31
CA CYS A 18 18.77 6.26 -22.34
C CYS A 18 18.21 6.68 -20.96
N PHE A 19 17.77 7.93 -20.78
CA PHE A 19 17.38 8.42 -19.43
C PHE A 19 15.91 8.24 -19.02
N LEU A 20 15.09 7.54 -19.80
CA LEU A 20 13.65 7.39 -19.50
C LEU A 20 13.22 5.94 -19.21
N MET A 21 14.09 5.13 -18.58
CA MET A 21 13.60 3.98 -17.81
C MET A 21 13.34 4.43 -16.38
N SER A 22 12.25 5.19 -16.19
CA SER A 22 11.66 5.37 -14.87
C SER A 22 11.08 4.01 -14.47
N CYS A 23 11.82 3.28 -13.63
CA CYS A 23 11.30 2.10 -12.97
C CYS A 23 10.28 2.59 -11.94
N GLY A 24 8.99 2.47 -12.23
CA GLY A 24 7.93 2.66 -11.24
C GLY A 24 8.07 1.53 -10.22
N ALA A 25 8.78 1.78 -9.12
CA ALA A 25 8.84 0.84 -8.01
C ALA A 25 7.41 0.71 -7.44
N MET A 26 6.76 -0.43 -7.67
CA MET A 26 5.58 -0.80 -6.91
C MET A 26 6.01 -0.92 -5.45
N MET A 27 5.58 0.02 -4.61
CA MET A 27 5.73 -0.12 -3.18
C MET A 27 4.85 -1.30 -2.73
N THR A 28 5.43 -2.23 -1.98
CA THR A 28 4.71 -3.27 -1.26
C THR A 28 4.68 -2.90 0.21
N PRO A 29 3.59 -3.16 0.94
CA PRO A 29 3.56 -2.94 2.38
C PRO A 29 4.50 -3.94 3.03
N ASP A 30 5.38 -3.47 3.91
CA ASP A 30 6.25 -4.35 4.69
C ASP A 30 5.44 -4.99 5.83
N SER A 31 5.63 -6.29 6.05
CA SER A 31 5.09 -6.98 7.22
C SER A 31 5.75 -6.49 8.51
N ASP A 32 6.97 -5.95 8.43
CA ASP A 32 7.69 -5.39 9.58
C ASP A 32 7.08 -4.06 10.08
N ASP A 33 6.15 -3.48 9.33
CA ASP A 33 5.41 -2.27 9.75
C ASP A 33 4.29 -2.57 10.77
N ILE A 34 3.96 -3.83 11.03
CA ILE A 34 2.96 -4.21 12.05
C ILE A 34 3.54 -3.92 13.44
N ILE A 35 2.96 -2.93 14.12
CA ILE A 35 3.46 -2.49 15.43
C ILE A 35 2.85 -3.25 16.61
N ARG A 36 1.65 -3.84 16.43
CA ARG A 36 0.95 -4.69 17.42
C ARG A 36 -0.31 -5.31 16.80
N GLN A 37 -0.94 -6.22 17.54
CA GLN A 37 -2.31 -6.65 17.28
C GLN A 37 -3.31 -5.66 17.94
N PRO A 38 -4.50 -5.45 17.35
CA PRO A 38 -5.55 -4.64 17.97
C PRO A 38 -6.23 -5.38 19.13
N GLU A 39 -6.95 -4.64 19.97
CA GLU A 39 -7.71 -5.17 21.10
C GLU A 39 -9.15 -5.44 20.66
N ASP A 40 -9.76 -6.55 21.09
CA ASP A 40 -11.18 -6.86 20.86
C ASP A 40 -11.68 -6.66 19.41
N ALA A 41 -10.83 -6.92 18.42
CA ALA A 41 -11.19 -6.88 17.00
C ALA A 41 -11.55 -8.29 16.50
N PRO A 42 -12.52 -8.41 15.57
CA PRO A 42 -12.80 -9.68 14.91
C PRO A 42 -11.60 -10.12 14.06
N THR A 43 -11.46 -11.43 13.88
CA THR A 43 -10.40 -11.98 13.00
C THR A 43 -10.64 -11.62 11.53
N ASN A 44 -11.90 -11.47 11.12
CA ASN A 44 -12.26 -11.10 9.75
C ASN A 44 -13.35 -10.02 9.77
N PHE A 45 -13.15 -9.01 8.94
CA PHE A 45 -14.15 -8.00 8.61
C PHE A 45 -14.95 -8.44 7.39
N ALA A 46 -16.20 -8.00 7.31
CA ALA A 46 -17.09 -8.29 6.20
C ALA A 46 -17.08 -7.18 5.15
N MET A 47 -17.56 -7.49 3.95
CA MET A 47 -17.87 -6.49 2.94
C MET A 47 -19.18 -5.79 3.29
N GLY A 48 -19.30 -4.51 2.97
CA GLY A 48 -20.58 -3.82 3.00
C GLY A 48 -21.62 -4.43 2.04
N ASP A 49 -22.89 -4.12 2.28
CA ASP A 49 -24.02 -4.72 1.56
C ASP A 49 -23.89 -4.61 0.04
N GLY A 50 -24.10 -5.75 -0.65
CA GLY A 50 -24.04 -5.83 -2.11
C GLY A 50 -22.62 -5.81 -2.69
N MET A 51 -21.58 -5.93 -1.86
CA MET A 51 -20.20 -6.07 -2.30
C MET A 51 -19.66 -7.47 -2.02
N ASP A 52 -18.88 -7.98 -2.97
CA ASP A 52 -18.16 -9.24 -2.84
C ASP A 52 -16.65 -9.01 -2.76
N PHE A 53 -15.99 -9.90 -2.02
CA PHE A 53 -14.54 -9.99 -2.01
C PHE A 53 -13.98 -10.25 -3.41
N GLU A 54 -12.84 -9.66 -3.68
CA GLU A 54 -12.12 -9.84 -4.93
C GLU A 54 -10.63 -9.88 -4.65
N GLU A 55 -9.94 -10.86 -5.21
CA GLU A 55 -8.53 -11.08 -4.95
C GLU A 55 -7.71 -9.86 -5.38
N ASN A 56 -6.81 -9.41 -4.51
CA ASN A 56 -5.94 -8.24 -4.74
C ASN A 56 -6.68 -6.89 -4.90
N VAL A 57 -7.99 -6.83 -4.65
CA VAL A 57 -8.78 -5.60 -4.75
C VAL A 57 -9.33 -5.20 -3.38
N CYS A 58 -8.88 -4.06 -2.88
CA CYS A 58 -9.44 -3.46 -1.68
C CYS A 58 -10.72 -2.71 -2.01
N LYS A 59 -11.75 -2.88 -1.16
CA LYS A 59 -13.04 -2.19 -1.26
C LYS A 59 -13.37 -1.51 0.07
N SER A 60 -14.27 -0.53 0.05
CA SER A 60 -14.66 0.24 1.23
C SER A 60 -16.15 0.62 1.12
N PRO A 61 -16.90 0.64 2.24
CA PRO A 61 -16.47 0.26 3.59
C PRO A 61 -16.27 -1.26 3.76
N MET A 62 -15.38 -1.61 4.68
CA MET A 62 -15.40 -2.91 5.35
C MET A 62 -16.25 -2.78 6.62
N LEU A 63 -16.87 -3.86 7.07
CA LEU A 63 -17.77 -3.87 8.22
C LEU A 63 -17.27 -4.79 9.32
N ASP A 64 -17.36 -4.36 10.57
CA ASP A 64 -17.30 -5.25 11.72
C ASP A 64 -18.56 -6.14 11.74
N PRO A 65 -18.46 -7.47 11.64
CA PRO A 65 -19.61 -8.36 11.63
C PRO A 65 -20.36 -8.41 12.98
N GLU A 66 -19.74 -7.98 14.08
CA GLU A 66 -20.35 -8.04 15.41
C GLU A 66 -21.29 -6.86 15.67
N ASP A 67 -20.95 -5.67 15.19
CA ASP A 67 -21.72 -4.45 15.47
C ASP A 67 -21.96 -3.51 14.28
N GLY A 68 -21.48 -3.87 13.09
CA GLY A 68 -21.65 -3.09 11.86
C GLY A 68 -20.76 -1.85 11.76
N THR A 69 -19.73 -1.72 12.60
CA THR A 69 -18.77 -0.61 12.52
C THR A 69 -18.14 -0.55 11.13
N GLU A 70 -18.22 0.63 10.48
CA GLU A 70 -17.60 0.86 9.18
C GLU A 70 -16.12 1.20 9.30
N LEU A 71 -15.32 0.54 8.46
CA LEU A 71 -13.88 0.76 8.27
C LEU A 71 -13.68 1.42 6.90
N ILE A 72 -13.08 2.61 6.91
CA ILE A 72 -12.87 3.41 5.70
C ILE A 72 -11.44 3.26 5.22
N MET A 73 -11.27 2.83 3.97
CA MET A 73 -9.93 2.61 3.43
C MET A 73 -9.19 3.92 3.20
N VAL A 74 -7.93 3.97 3.62
CA VAL A 74 -7.06 5.14 3.45
C VAL A 74 -5.96 4.88 2.42
N ARG A 75 -5.41 3.66 2.40
CA ARG A 75 -4.40 3.26 1.40
C ARG A 75 -4.51 1.78 1.08
N SER A 76 -4.19 1.42 -0.15
CA SER A 76 -4.14 0.04 -0.62
C SER A 76 -2.88 -0.21 -1.43
N TRP A 77 -2.44 -1.47 -1.45
CA TRP A 77 -1.33 -1.93 -2.27
C TRP A 77 -1.80 -3.01 -3.24
N GLY A 78 -1.08 -3.15 -4.36
CA GLY A 78 -1.46 -4.05 -5.46
C GLY A 78 -1.45 -5.56 -5.13
N ASN A 79 -1.11 -5.93 -3.90
CA ASN A 79 -1.11 -7.30 -3.39
C ASN A 79 -2.31 -7.60 -2.46
N GLY A 80 -3.38 -6.81 -2.54
CA GLY A 80 -4.59 -7.05 -1.75
C GLY A 80 -4.45 -6.72 -0.27
N ILE A 81 -3.55 -5.81 0.07
CA ILE A 81 -3.41 -5.30 1.43
C ILE A 81 -3.98 -3.89 1.46
N GLY A 82 -4.69 -3.55 2.53
CA GLY A 82 -5.25 -2.22 2.71
C GLY A 82 -5.18 -1.78 4.17
N ASP A 83 -4.96 -0.47 4.36
CA ASP A 83 -5.05 0.15 5.67
C ASP A 83 -6.32 0.98 5.77
N TYR A 84 -7.03 0.77 6.88
CA TYR A 84 -8.34 1.30 7.13
C TYR A 84 -8.34 2.15 8.39
N GLU A 85 -9.03 3.28 8.31
CA GLU A 85 -9.40 4.10 9.44
C GLU A 85 -10.65 3.51 10.11
N VAL A 86 -10.62 3.49 11.44
CA VAL A 86 -11.71 3.05 12.31
C VAL A 86 -12.22 4.25 13.10
N PRO A 87 -13.46 4.21 13.62
CA PRO A 87 -13.92 5.21 14.57
C PRO A 87 -12.99 5.33 15.78
N GLU A 88 -12.88 6.54 16.33
CA GLU A 88 -11.98 6.81 17.46
C GLU A 88 -12.31 5.91 18.67
N GLY A 89 -11.28 5.31 19.26
CA GLY A 89 -11.40 4.44 20.43
C GLY A 89 -11.76 2.98 20.11
N LYS A 90 -12.00 2.63 18.84
CA LYS A 90 -12.21 1.24 18.43
C LYS A 90 -10.91 0.45 18.41
N TYR A 91 -11.01 -0.79 18.87
CA TYR A 91 -9.96 -1.81 18.89
C TYR A 91 -8.63 -1.40 19.55
N GLY A 92 -8.70 -0.46 20.48
CA GLY A 92 -7.53 0.13 21.13
C GLY A 92 -6.65 0.98 20.21
N LEU A 93 -7.14 1.45 19.06
CA LEU A 93 -6.38 2.32 18.15
C LEU A 93 -6.34 3.78 18.62
N SER A 94 -5.19 4.42 18.41
CA SER A 94 -5.01 5.86 18.52
C SER A 94 -5.26 6.58 17.18
N LYS A 95 -5.39 7.91 17.22
CA LYS A 95 -5.57 8.76 16.02
C LYS A 95 -4.45 8.69 14.99
N ARG A 96 -3.32 8.08 15.33
CA ARG A 96 -2.11 7.94 14.50
C ARG A 96 -1.86 6.50 14.05
N GLU A 97 -2.89 5.67 14.12
CA GLU A 97 -2.84 4.28 13.71
C GLU A 97 -3.95 3.94 12.70
N PHE A 98 -3.73 2.88 11.93
CA PHE A 98 -4.70 2.23 11.04
C PHE A 98 -4.77 0.74 11.35
N LEU A 99 -5.88 0.10 10.97
CA LEU A 99 -5.96 -1.36 10.85
C LEU A 99 -5.50 -1.78 9.47
N ARG A 100 -4.57 -2.73 9.38
CA ARG A 100 -4.16 -3.38 8.14
C ARG A 100 -4.93 -4.67 7.95
N LEU A 101 -5.57 -4.83 6.80
CA LEU A 101 -6.38 -5.98 6.44
C LEU A 101 -5.89 -6.64 5.14
N ASN A 102 -6.16 -7.93 5.01
CA ASN A 102 -6.20 -8.63 3.73
C ASN A 102 -7.54 -8.33 3.07
N CYS A 103 -7.51 -7.65 1.93
CA CYS A 103 -8.68 -7.19 1.22
C CYS A 103 -9.46 -8.29 0.51
N GLY A 104 -8.83 -9.43 0.19
CA GLY A 104 -9.50 -10.55 -0.47
C GLY A 104 -10.29 -11.44 0.47
N THR A 105 -10.01 -11.38 1.78
CA THR A 105 -10.62 -12.24 2.80
C THR A 105 -11.27 -11.47 3.94
N GLY A 106 -10.92 -10.20 4.10
CA GLY A 106 -11.26 -9.38 5.26
C GLY A 106 -10.42 -9.68 6.49
N GLU A 107 -9.40 -10.55 6.38
CA GLU A 107 -8.57 -10.97 7.50
C GLU A 107 -7.81 -9.79 8.11
N LEU A 108 -7.89 -9.68 9.43
CA LEU A 108 -7.11 -8.74 10.20
C LEU A 108 -5.63 -9.16 10.24
N ILE A 109 -4.74 -8.25 9.82
CA ILE A 109 -3.30 -8.48 9.86
C ILE A 109 -2.67 -7.82 11.10
N GLY A 110 -3.07 -6.60 11.42
CA GLY A 110 -2.60 -5.90 12.62
C GLY A 110 -2.74 -4.39 12.57
N VAL A 111 -2.13 -3.72 13.54
CA VAL A 111 -2.09 -2.26 13.64
C VAL A 111 -0.81 -1.71 13.04
N VAL A 112 -0.93 -0.62 12.29
CA VAL A 112 0.19 0.10 11.66
C VAL A 112 0.09 1.60 11.95
N LYS A 113 1.20 2.33 11.80
CA LYS A 113 1.19 3.79 11.91
C LYS A 113 0.60 4.42 10.65
N LYS A 114 -0.05 5.58 10.82
CA LYS A 114 -0.42 6.45 9.70
C LYS A 114 0.82 6.89 8.92
#